data_AF-A0A2N2SI49-F1
#
_entry.id   AF-A0A2N2SI49-F1
#
_cell.length_a   1.000
_cell.length_b   1.000
_cell.length_c   1.000
_cell.angle_alpha   90.00
_cell.angle_beta   90.00
_cell.angle_gamma   90.00
#
_symmetry.space_group_name_H-M   'P 1'
#
loop_
_entity.id
_entity.type
_entity.pdbx_description
1 polymer ?
#
loop_
_entity_poly.entity_id
_entity_poly.type
_entity_poly.pdbx_seq_one_letter_code
_entity_poly.pdbx_strand_id
1 'polypeptide(L)'
;MKKWYRRSRKTVRGAVAIEFALLFIVFFALFYAIVSYAIVMMLQSAFMHAAEEGARSAIAVDRLAYSSSASYFNDGVDPQVRTTVDAALDWLPSGSKSKVSVEVEMPASMLSVRVVYAGYTSDPLVPILTLPFIGQVPKLPDDLAGTARINL
;
A
#
# COMPACT_ATOMS: atom_id res chain seq x y z
N MET A 1 -3.01 -60.78 51.54
CA MET A 1 -2.84 -60.57 50.08
C MET A 1 -2.64 -59.08 49.81
N LYS A 2 -1.50 -58.69 49.21
CA LYS A 2 -1.06 -57.29 49.04
C LYS A 2 -1.85 -56.59 47.93
N LYS A 3 -2.56 -55.50 48.26
CA LYS A 3 -3.37 -54.71 47.33
C LYS A 3 -2.49 -53.60 46.73
N TRP A 4 -2.15 -53.71 45.45
CA TRP A 4 -1.34 -52.73 44.73
C TRP A 4 -2.20 -51.53 44.29
N TYR A 5 -1.90 -50.34 44.80
CA TYR A 5 -2.46 -49.09 44.28
C TYR A 5 -1.70 -48.67 43.01
N ARG A 6 -2.28 -48.87 41.84
CA ARG A 6 -1.75 -48.30 40.58
C ARG A 6 -2.06 -46.80 40.58
N ARG A 7 -1.04 -45.96 40.81
CA ARG A 7 -1.12 -44.52 40.55
C ARG A 7 -1.31 -44.32 39.04
N SER A 8 -2.50 -43.93 38.63
CA SER A 8 -2.76 -43.44 37.28
C SER A 8 -2.00 -42.11 37.11
N ARG A 9 -0.94 -42.11 36.29
CA ARG A 9 -0.32 -40.86 35.84
C ARG A 9 -1.31 -40.19 34.92
N LYS A 10 -1.95 -39.12 35.38
CA LYS A 10 -2.69 -38.20 34.51
C LYS A 10 -1.69 -37.63 33.50
N THR A 11 -1.78 -38.07 32.24
CA THR A 11 -1.12 -37.41 31.12
C THR A 11 -1.76 -36.03 30.95
N VAL A 12 -0.97 -34.98 31.18
CA VAL A 12 -1.42 -33.58 31.04
C VAL A 12 -1.54 -33.27 29.55
N ARG A 13 -2.70 -33.54 28.97
CA ARG A 13 -3.02 -33.27 27.55
C ARG A 13 -3.21 -31.77 27.23
N GLY A 14 -3.00 -30.87 28.18
CA GLY A 14 -3.19 -29.42 28.00
C GLY A 14 -1.91 -28.57 27.96
N ALA A 15 -0.78 -29.06 28.49
CA ALA A 15 0.45 -28.28 28.56
C ALA A 15 0.98 -27.92 27.16
N VAL A 16 0.95 -28.90 26.24
CA VAL A 16 1.34 -28.72 24.84
C VAL A 16 0.44 -27.71 24.12
N ALA A 17 -0.85 -27.66 24.46
CA ALA A 17 -1.78 -26.72 23.84
C ALA A 17 -1.47 -25.26 24.24
N ILE A 18 -1.04 -25.03 25.48
CA ILE A 18 -0.68 -23.70 25.98
C ILE A 18 0.63 -23.23 25.34
N GLU A 19 1.64 -24.10 25.26
CA GLU A 19 2.91 -23.80 24.60
C GLU A 19 2.71 -23.49 23.11
N PHE A 20 1.89 -24.29 22.43
CA PHE A 20 1.53 -24.04 21.04
C PHE A 20 0.78 -22.71 20.86
N ALA A 21 -0.14 -22.34 21.77
CA ALA A 21 -0.86 -21.08 21.69
C ALA A 21 0.09 -19.86 21.76
N LEU A 22 1.10 -19.92 22.63
CA LEU A 22 2.10 -18.85 22.75
C LEU A 22 2.95 -18.72 21.47
N LEU A 23 3.44 -19.85 20.94
CA LEU A 23 4.19 -19.86 19.69
C LEU A 23 3.33 -19.37 18.52
N PHE A 24 2.08 -19.83 18.44
CA PHE A 24 1.14 -19.44 17.40
C PHE A 24 0.95 -17.92 17.34
N ILE A 25 0.78 -17.25 18.50
CA ILE A 25 0.63 -15.78 18.54
C ILE A 25 1.86 -15.08 17.96
N VAL A 26 3.06 -15.50 18.34
CA VAL A 26 4.31 -14.89 17.86
C VAL A 26 4.49 -15.13 16.36
N PHE A 27 4.33 -16.37 15.89
CA PHE A 27 4.45 -16.70 14.47
C PHE A 27 3.37 -16.01 13.63
N PHE A 28 2.13 -15.97 14.11
CA PHE A 28 1.03 -15.28 13.44
C PHE A 28 1.30 -13.79 13.34
N ALA A 29 1.72 -13.13 14.42
CA ALA A 29 2.05 -11.71 14.43
C ALA A 29 3.18 -11.39 13.44
N LEU A 30 4.25 -12.19 13.42
CA LEU A 30 5.36 -12.01 12.49
C LEU A 30 4.93 -12.23 11.04
N PHE A 31 4.21 -13.31 10.76
CA PHE A 31 3.69 -13.61 9.43
C PHE A 31 2.76 -12.48 8.94
N TYR A 32 1.84 -12.04 9.79
CA TYR A 32 0.92 -10.96 9.49
C TYR A 32 1.65 -9.64 9.22
N ALA A 33 2.66 -9.32 10.03
CA ALA A 33 3.51 -8.14 9.81
C ALA A 33 4.18 -8.22 8.44
N ILE A 34 4.83 -9.34 8.10
CA ILE A 34 5.53 -9.51 6.83
C ILE A 34 4.56 -9.33 5.65
N VAL A 35 3.42 -10.00 5.67
CA VAL A 35 2.43 -9.93 4.58
C VAL A 35 1.84 -8.52 4.45
N SER A 36 1.47 -7.89 5.58
CA SER A 36 0.87 -6.55 5.56
C SER A 36 1.86 -5.50 5.07
N TYR A 37 3.11 -5.50 5.54
CA TYR A 37 4.15 -4.59 5.03
C TYR A 37 4.47 -4.87 3.56
N ALA A 38 4.50 -6.14 3.13
CA ALA A 38 4.73 -6.47 1.72
C ALA A 38 3.64 -5.87 0.81
N ILE A 39 2.37 -5.96 1.21
CA ILE A 39 1.25 -5.39 0.44
C ILE A 39 1.34 -3.87 0.38
N VAL A 40 1.66 -3.20 1.50
CA VAL A 40 1.80 -1.74 1.53
C VAL A 40 2.98 -1.27 0.68
N MET A 41 4.13 -1.95 0.76
CA MET A 41 5.28 -1.62 -0.08
C MET A 41 5.01 -1.90 -1.56
N MET A 42 4.26 -2.97 -1.88
CA MET A 42 3.79 -3.24 -3.23
C MET A 42 2.92 -2.09 -3.73
N LEU A 43 2.01 -1.57 -2.90
CA LEU A 43 1.14 -0.45 -3.25
C LEU A 43 1.92 0.84 -3.48
N GLN A 44 2.87 1.17 -2.58
CA GLN A 44 3.76 2.32 -2.77
C GLN A 44 4.59 2.20 -4.06
N SER A 45 5.12 1.01 -4.33
CA SER A 45 5.84 0.72 -5.59
C SER A 45 4.93 0.92 -6.80
N ALA A 46 3.69 0.43 -6.75
CA ALA A 46 2.72 0.61 -7.84
C ALA A 46 2.37 2.09 -8.07
N PHE A 47 2.19 2.88 -7.01
CA PHE A 47 1.97 4.33 -7.13
C PHE A 47 3.18 5.05 -7.72
N MET A 48 4.39 4.65 -7.33
CA MET A 48 5.62 5.21 -7.90
C MET A 48 5.76 4.86 -9.38
N HIS A 49 5.49 3.61 -9.77
CA HIS A 49 5.48 3.19 -11.17
C HIS A 49 4.40 3.91 -11.99
N ALA A 50 3.18 4.06 -11.46
CA ALA A 50 2.12 4.79 -12.12
C ALA A 50 2.48 6.27 -12.31
N ALA A 51 3.08 6.91 -11.29
CA ALA A 51 3.57 8.27 -11.38
C ALA A 51 4.67 8.41 -12.46
N GLU A 52 5.59 7.44 -12.53
CA GLU A 52 6.66 7.43 -13.54
C GLU A 52 6.11 7.28 -14.95
N GLU A 53 5.15 6.37 -15.15
CA GLU A 53 4.52 6.16 -16.46
C GLU A 53 3.69 7.38 -16.88
N GLY A 54 2.97 8.00 -15.94
CA GLY A 54 2.28 9.27 -16.17
C GLY A 54 3.26 10.39 -16.53
N ALA A 55 4.38 10.52 -15.82
CA ALA A 55 5.41 11.50 -16.15
C ALA A 55 5.97 11.25 -17.56
N ARG A 56 6.28 10.00 -17.91
CA ARG A 56 6.75 9.63 -19.25
C ARG A 56 5.73 9.96 -20.34
N SER A 57 4.45 9.74 -20.11
CA SER A 57 3.42 10.02 -21.11
C SER A 57 3.23 11.51 -21.39
N ALA A 58 3.58 12.39 -20.45
CA ALA A 58 3.60 13.83 -20.67
C ALA A 58 4.60 14.28 -21.75
N ILE A 59 5.72 13.56 -21.91
CA ILE A 59 6.73 13.86 -22.94
C ILE A 59 6.18 13.61 -24.35
N ALA A 60 5.22 12.69 -24.49
CA ALA A 60 4.60 12.39 -25.78
C ALA A 60 3.64 13.48 -26.26
N VAL A 61 3.29 14.46 -25.40
CA VAL A 61 2.41 15.57 -25.75
C VAL A 61 3.21 16.64 -26.51
N ASP A 62 2.85 16.86 -27.78
CA ASP A 62 3.47 17.91 -28.60
C ASP A 62 3.08 19.31 -28.08
N ARG A 63 4.08 20.08 -27.62
CA ARG A 63 3.87 21.45 -27.16
C ARG A 63 3.43 22.38 -28.28
N LEU A 64 3.84 22.15 -29.52
CA LEU A 64 3.55 23.04 -30.65
C LEU A 64 2.09 22.93 -31.12
N ALA A 65 1.37 21.89 -30.69
CA ALA A 65 -0.06 21.72 -30.95
C ALA A 65 -0.94 22.71 -30.15
N TYR A 66 -0.38 23.45 -29.19
CA TYR A 66 -1.12 24.31 -28.28
C TYR A 66 -0.69 25.78 -28.39
N SER A 67 -1.66 26.68 -28.27
CA SER A 67 -1.47 28.14 -28.41
C SER A 67 -0.82 28.81 -27.19
N SER A 68 -0.80 28.15 -26.03
CA SER A 68 -0.26 28.71 -24.79
C SER A 68 0.27 27.61 -23.86
N SER A 69 1.15 27.97 -22.93
CA SER A 69 1.62 27.04 -21.89
C SER A 69 0.48 26.54 -20.99
N ALA A 70 -0.55 27.36 -20.78
CA ALA A 70 -1.71 26.98 -19.97
C ALA A 70 -2.59 25.94 -20.67
N SER A 71 -2.84 26.09 -21.97
CA SER A 71 -3.61 25.09 -22.75
C SER A 71 -2.80 23.81 -22.98
N TYR A 72 -1.49 23.92 -23.20
CA TYR A 72 -0.60 22.74 -23.23
C TYR A 72 -0.72 21.89 -21.95
N PHE A 73 -0.73 22.55 -20.79
CA PHE A 73 -0.85 21.85 -19.51
C PHE A 73 -2.26 21.29 -19.29
N ASN A 74 -3.29 22.13 -19.34
CA ASN A 74 -4.66 21.74 -18.96
C ASN A 74 -5.33 20.82 -19.99
N ASP A 75 -5.06 21.02 -21.28
CA ASP A 75 -5.75 20.29 -22.37
C ASP A 75 -4.89 19.16 -22.97
N GLY A 76 -3.61 19.11 -22.63
CA GLY A 76 -2.66 18.11 -23.14
C GLY A 76 -2.05 17.25 -22.05
N VAL A 77 -1.18 17.85 -21.24
CA VAL A 77 -0.38 17.11 -20.24
C VAL A 77 -1.25 16.51 -19.14
N ASP A 78 -2.06 17.31 -18.44
CA ASP A 78 -2.88 16.84 -17.32
C ASP A 78 -3.81 15.67 -17.70
N PRO A 79 -4.63 15.74 -18.78
CA PRO A 79 -5.50 14.63 -19.16
C PRO A 79 -4.72 13.39 -19.62
N GLN A 80 -3.59 13.56 -20.31
CA GLN A 80 -2.75 12.44 -20.76
C GLN A 80 -2.11 11.71 -19.58
N VAL A 81 -1.56 12.45 -18.61
CA VAL A 81 -0.97 11.90 -17.38
C VAL A 81 -2.03 11.14 -16.59
N ARG A 82 -3.19 11.76 -16.35
CA ARG A 82 -4.29 11.14 -15.59
C ARG A 82 -4.78 9.85 -16.24
N THR A 83 -5.00 9.86 -17.55
CA THR A 83 -5.44 8.67 -18.29
C THR A 83 -4.42 7.53 -18.17
N THR A 84 -3.13 7.87 -18.25
CA THR A 84 -2.04 6.89 -18.15
C THR A 84 -1.94 6.31 -16.74
N VAL A 85 -2.01 7.15 -15.71
CA VAL A 85 -2.01 6.73 -14.31
C VAL A 85 -3.24 5.86 -14.01
N ASP A 86 -4.42 6.24 -14.49
CA ASP A 86 -5.65 5.49 -14.31
C ASP A 86 -5.58 4.09 -14.93
N ALA A 87 -4.94 3.97 -16.09
CA ALA A 87 -4.68 2.68 -16.74
C ALA A 87 -3.65 1.84 -15.97
N ALA A 88 -2.57 2.46 -15.47
CA ALA A 88 -1.55 1.78 -14.66
C ALA A 88 -2.11 1.26 -13.32
N LEU A 89 -3.17 1.89 -12.81
CA LEU A 89 -3.84 1.52 -11.56
C LEU A 89 -5.13 0.72 -11.76
N ASP A 90 -5.41 0.23 -12.97
CA ASP A 90 -6.66 -0.47 -13.26
C ASP A 90 -6.81 -1.84 -12.57
N TRP A 91 -5.69 -2.40 -12.10
CA TRP A 91 -5.68 -3.61 -11.29
C TRP A 91 -6.25 -3.39 -9.87
N LEU A 92 -6.36 -2.14 -9.40
CA LEU A 92 -6.89 -1.84 -8.08
C LEU A 92 -8.41 -2.08 -8.02
N PRO A 93 -8.93 -2.62 -6.91
CA PRO A 93 -10.37 -2.68 -6.68
C PRO A 93 -10.99 -1.28 -6.74
N SER A 94 -12.18 -1.17 -7.33
CA SER A 94 -12.86 0.11 -7.56
C SER A 94 -13.04 0.95 -6.29
N GLY A 95 -13.33 0.32 -5.14
CA GLY A 95 -13.48 1.00 -3.86
C GLY A 95 -12.19 1.63 -3.31
N SER A 96 -11.03 1.11 -3.71
CA SER A 96 -9.73 1.68 -3.34
C SER A 96 -9.22 2.65 -4.40
N LYS A 97 -9.49 2.38 -5.68
CA LYS A 97 -9.15 3.26 -6.81
C LYS A 97 -9.82 4.63 -6.67
N SER A 98 -11.08 4.70 -6.21
CA SER A 98 -11.81 5.96 -6.00
C SER A 98 -11.23 6.88 -4.93
N LYS A 99 -10.33 6.36 -4.09
CA LYS A 99 -9.63 7.11 -3.03
C LYS A 99 -8.23 7.55 -3.45
N VAL A 100 -7.78 7.10 -4.61
CA VAL A 100 -6.51 7.52 -5.18
C VAL A 100 -6.74 8.79 -5.97
N SER A 101 -5.99 9.84 -5.65
CA SER A 101 -5.95 11.10 -6.38
C SER A 101 -4.62 11.24 -7.13
N VAL A 102 -4.70 11.86 -8.31
CA VAL A 102 -3.53 12.21 -9.12
C VAL A 102 -3.35 13.72 -9.06
N GLU A 103 -2.21 14.13 -8.51
CA GLU A 103 -1.75 15.51 -8.44
C GLU A 103 -0.69 15.71 -9.53
N VAL A 104 -0.99 16.56 -10.49
CA VAL A 104 -0.06 16.93 -11.57
C VAL A 104 0.28 18.40 -11.40
N GLU A 105 1.56 18.69 -11.22
CA GLU A 105 2.07 20.05 -11.09
C GLU A 105 3.21 20.28 -12.06
N MET A 106 3.26 21.46 -12.68
CA MET A 106 4.35 21.85 -13.56
C MET A 106 4.96 23.19 -13.14
N PRO A 107 5.71 23.25 -12.03
CA PRO A 107 6.48 24.43 -11.68
C PRO A 107 7.61 24.67 -12.71
N ALA A 108 7.45 25.73 -13.49
CA ALA A 108 8.38 26.11 -14.57
C ALA A 108 8.53 25.02 -15.65
N SER A 109 9.71 24.40 -15.78
CA SER A 109 9.98 23.33 -16.75
C SER A 109 9.99 21.92 -16.13
N MET A 110 9.65 21.80 -14.84
CA MET A 110 9.68 20.52 -14.15
C MET A 110 8.26 20.03 -13.95
N LEU A 111 7.93 18.86 -14.52
CA LEU A 111 6.68 18.18 -14.25
C LEU A 111 6.85 17.26 -13.04
N SER A 112 5.94 17.39 -12.07
CA SER A 112 5.81 16.53 -10.90
C SER A 112 4.47 15.81 -10.96
N VAL A 113 4.50 14.49 -11.04
CA VAL A 113 3.32 13.63 -10.97
C VAL A 113 3.33 12.94 -9.62
N ARG A 114 2.27 13.12 -8.84
CA ARG A 114 2.11 12.52 -7.52
C ARG A 114 0.79 11.76 -7.45
N VAL A 115 0.88 10.48 -7.12
CA VAL A 115 -0.26 9.58 -6.96
C VAL A 115 -0.42 9.33 -5.47
N VAL A 116 -1.61 9.57 -4.92
CA VAL A 116 -1.83 9.62 -3.47
C VAL A 116 -3.08 8.85 -3.10
N TYR A 117 -2.96 7.98 -2.10
CA TYR A 117 -4.09 7.46 -1.35
C TYR A 117 -4.15 8.23 -0.02
N ALA A 118 -5.08 9.19 0.07
CA ALA A 118 -5.28 9.99 1.27
C ALA A 118 -6.01 9.19 2.36
N GLY A 119 -5.52 9.28 3.61
CA GLY A 119 -6.15 8.65 4.76
C GLY A 119 -6.17 7.12 4.70
N TYR A 120 -5.11 6.50 4.20
CA TYR A 120 -4.97 5.03 4.10
C TYR A 120 -5.20 4.33 5.44
N THR A 121 -4.75 4.91 6.55
CA THR A 121 -4.94 4.36 7.90
C THR A 121 -6.42 4.28 8.34
N SER A 122 -7.30 5.09 7.72
CA SER A 122 -8.74 5.12 8.02
C SER A 122 -9.57 4.08 7.26
N ASP A 123 -9.11 3.66 6.08
CA ASP A 123 -9.73 2.58 5.31
C ASP A 123 -8.66 1.77 4.56
N PRO A 124 -7.90 0.95 5.30
CA PRO A 124 -6.74 0.27 4.74
C PRO A 124 -7.16 -0.96 3.94
N LEU A 125 -6.46 -1.23 2.84
CA LEU A 125 -6.65 -2.45 2.02
C LEU A 125 -6.36 -3.73 2.81
N VAL A 126 -5.45 -3.65 3.77
CA VAL A 126 -5.15 -4.72 4.73
C VAL A 126 -5.52 -4.22 6.11
N PRO A 127 -6.24 -5.00 6.93
CA PRO A 127 -6.60 -4.56 8.27
C PRO A 127 -5.34 -4.13 9.07
N ILE A 128 -5.50 -3.16 9.96
CA ILE A 128 -4.43 -2.79 10.89
C ILE A 128 -4.76 -3.47 12.21
N LEU A 129 -3.85 -4.31 12.70
CA LEU A 129 -4.04 -5.02 13.97
C LEU A 129 -3.36 -4.25 15.10
N THR A 130 -4.11 -3.95 16.15
CA THR A 130 -3.57 -3.44 17.41
C THR A 130 -3.25 -4.60 18.34
N LEU A 131 -1.97 -4.99 18.40
CA LEU A 131 -1.53 -6.06 19.28
C LEU A 131 -1.17 -5.52 20.68
N PRO A 132 -1.53 -6.23 21.76
CA PRO A 132 -1.09 -5.86 23.10
C PRO A 132 0.44 -5.88 23.17
N PHE A 133 1.03 -4.90 23.87
CA PHE A 133 2.48 -4.67 24.02
C PHE A 133 3.25 -4.23 22.76
N ILE A 134 2.80 -4.56 21.54
CA ILE A 134 3.52 -4.26 20.28
C ILE A 134 2.94 -3.01 19.57
N GLY A 135 1.66 -2.71 19.78
CA GLY A 135 0.97 -1.58 19.16
C GLY A 135 0.36 -1.94 17.79
N GLN A 136 0.14 -0.92 16.95
CA GLN A 136 -0.38 -1.11 15.59
C GLN A 136 0.63 -1.82 14.70
N VAL A 137 0.17 -2.84 13.98
CA VAL A 137 0.93 -3.57 12.96
C VAL A 137 0.06 -3.70 11.72
N PRO A 138 0.50 -3.19 10.56
CA PRO A 138 1.73 -2.40 10.32
C PRO A 138 1.62 -0.94 10.82
N LYS A 139 2.76 -0.29 11.12
CA LYS A 139 2.84 1.15 11.42
C LYS A 139 3.05 1.90 10.11
N LEU A 140 2.05 2.66 9.71
CA LEU A 140 2.02 3.32 8.41
C LEU A 140 1.85 4.83 8.57
N PRO A 141 2.34 5.63 7.62
CA PRO A 141 1.92 7.02 7.50
C PRO A 141 0.43 7.11 7.18
N ASP A 142 -0.20 8.24 7.49
CA ASP A 142 -1.62 8.47 7.22
C ASP A 142 -1.96 8.41 5.73
N ASP A 143 -1.03 8.85 4.88
CA ASP A 143 -1.15 8.81 3.42
C ASP A 143 -0.11 7.89 2.80
N LEU A 144 -0.50 7.18 1.74
CA LEU A 144 0.44 6.45 0.88
C LEU A 144 0.57 7.20 -0.45
N ALA A 145 1.79 7.52 -0.86
CA ALA A 145 2.02 8.26 -2.09
C ALA A 145 3.23 7.75 -2.88
N GLY A 146 3.14 7.86 -4.21
CA GLY A 146 4.26 7.74 -5.14
C GLY A 146 4.45 9.06 -5.88
N THR A 147 5.71 9.46 -6.14
CA THR A 147 6.00 10.72 -6.84
C THR A 147 7.10 10.52 -7.86
N ALA A 148 6.88 11.03 -9.06
CA ALA A 148 7.85 11.05 -10.14
C ALA A 148 8.01 12.47 -10.68
N ARG A 149 9.22 12.81 -11.10
CA ARG A 149 9.59 14.14 -11.55
C ARG A 149 10.44 14.08 -12.79
N ILE A 150 10.10 14.87 -13.80
CA ILE A 150 10.84 14.97 -15.06
C ILE A 150 11.02 16.43 -15.47
N ASN A 151 12.07 16.72 -16.23
CA ASN A 151 12.31 18.03 -16.82
C ASN A 151 11.88 18.00 -18.28
N LEU A 152 11.04 18.96 -18.69
CA LEU A 152 10.41 19.08 -20.02
C LEU A 152 11.04 20.20 -20.86
#